data_AF-A0A2D6U0H7-F1
#
_entry.id   AF-A0A2D6U0H7-F1
#
_cell.length_a   1.000
_cell.length_b   1.000
_cell.length_c   1.000
_cell.angle_alpha   90.00
_cell.angle_beta   90.00
_cell.angle_gamma   90.00
#
_symmetry.space_group_name_H-M   'P 1'
#
loop_
_entity.id
_entity.type
_entity.pdbx_description
1 polymer ?
#
loop_
_entity_poly.entity_id
_entity_poly.type
_entity_poly.pdbx_seq_one_letter_code
_entity_poly.pdbx_strand_id
1 'polypeptide(L)'
;MRRIQMPLKAKSRNIVTTARGRKIDFEKLRRANETATAVGNVPVNARGDEIGPGGKIIKKREEIIKEYYATNPKAVANTQAKPQPPIEETKTVDNVTYVKRGGIWYEA
;
A
#
# COMPACT_ATOMS: atom_id res chain seq x y z
N MET A 1 20.40 -14.94 -28.17
CA MET A 1 19.86 -13.80 -27.40
C MET A 1 19.39 -14.28 -26.03
N ARG A 2 19.93 -13.77 -24.91
CA ARG A 2 19.45 -14.07 -23.55
C ARG A 2 18.37 -13.05 -23.17
N ARG A 3 17.14 -13.53 -22.92
CA ARG A 3 15.99 -12.74 -22.46
C ARG A 3 16.19 -12.42 -20.97
N ILE A 4 16.48 -11.17 -20.62
CA ILE A 4 16.54 -10.71 -19.23
C ILE A 4 15.12 -10.29 -18.85
N GLN A 5 14.34 -11.24 -18.31
CA GLN A 5 13.03 -10.95 -17.72
C GLN A 5 13.26 -10.39 -16.31
N MET A 6 13.00 -9.10 -16.10
CA MET A 6 12.90 -8.56 -14.73
C MET A 6 11.46 -8.77 -14.24
N PRO A 7 11.23 -9.48 -13.12
CA PRO A 7 9.89 -9.70 -12.61
C PRO A 7 9.34 -8.41 -11.97
N LEU A 8 8.07 -8.11 -12.24
CA LEU A 8 7.28 -7.14 -11.46
C LEU A 8 7.39 -7.53 -9.98
N LYS A 9 7.90 -6.61 -9.15
CA LYS A 9 7.97 -6.82 -7.70
C LYS A 9 6.55 -6.83 -7.17
N ALA A 10 5.97 -8.03 -7.06
CA ALA A 10 4.69 -8.22 -6.39
C ALA A 10 4.73 -7.53 -5.02
N LYS A 11 3.67 -6.80 -4.68
CA LYS A 11 3.56 -6.14 -3.37
C LYS A 11 3.84 -7.19 -2.29
N SER A 12 4.92 -6.98 -1.55
CA SER A 12 5.34 -7.92 -0.51
C SER A 12 4.22 -8.04 0.51
N ARG A 13 3.59 -9.21 0.57
CA ARG A 13 2.60 -9.49 1.62
C ARG A 13 3.33 -9.49 2.95
N ASN A 14 2.83 -8.72 3.91
CA ASN A 14 3.37 -8.72 5.27
C ASN A 14 2.88 -9.97 5.99
N ILE A 15 3.55 -11.09 5.72
CA ILE A 15 3.26 -12.39 6.32
C ILE A 15 4.27 -12.64 7.42
N VAL A 16 3.77 -12.79 8.65
CA VAL A 16 4.60 -13.08 9.82
C VAL A 16 4.16 -14.42 10.41
N THR A 17 5.13 -15.17 10.92
CA THR A 17 4.90 -16.45 11.58
C THR A 17 4.86 -16.24 13.09
N THR A 18 3.80 -16.74 13.73
CA THR A 18 3.69 -16.73 15.20
C THR A 18 4.63 -17.73 15.86
N ALA A 19 4.82 -17.61 17.17
CA ALA A 19 5.59 -18.59 17.96
C ALA A 19 5.08 -20.03 17.84
N ARG A 20 3.78 -20.23 17.55
CA ARG A 20 3.15 -21.55 17.31
C ARG A 20 3.21 -22.00 15.84
N GLY A 21 3.98 -21.33 14.99
CA GLY A 21 4.15 -21.70 13.57
C GLY A 21 3.02 -21.28 12.63
N ARG A 22 1.96 -20.62 13.12
CA ARG A 22 0.87 -20.14 12.26
C ARG A 22 1.31 -18.92 11.44
N LYS A 23 1.12 -18.97 10.11
CA LYS A 23 1.35 -17.84 9.19
C LYS A 23 0.16 -16.88 9.24
N ILE A 24 0.45 -15.59 9.43
CA ILE A 24 -0.54 -14.53 9.53
C ILE A 24 -0.24 -13.47 8.47
N ASP A 25 -1.23 -13.15 7.64
CA ASP A 25 -1.20 -11.98 6.75
C ASP A 25 -1.72 -10.75 7.50
N PHE A 26 -0.81 -9.89 7.93
CA PHE A 26 -1.16 -8.69 8.71
C PHE A 26 -1.95 -7.67 7.90
N GLU A 27 -1.74 -7.59 6.59
CA GLU A 27 -2.51 -6.66 5.75
C GLU A 27 -3.97 -7.13 5.63
N LYS A 28 -4.18 -8.44 5.47
CA LYS A 28 -5.51 -9.05 5.49
C LYS A 28 -6.22 -8.85 6.83
N LEU A 29 -5.52 -9.09 7.94
CA LEU A 29 -6.10 -8.92 9.28
C LEU A 29 -6.52 -7.48 9.57
N ARG A 30 -5.70 -6.50 9.18
CA ARG A 30 -6.00 -5.08 9.38
C ARG A 30 -7.26 -4.66 8.62
N ARG A 31 -7.41 -5.13 7.37
CA ARG A 31 -8.61 -4.87 6.54
C ARG A 31 -9.87 -5.55 7.09
N ALA A 32 -9.74 -6.74 7.66
CA ALA A 32 -10.87 -7.42 8.28
C ALA A 32 -11.36 -6.73 9.57
N ASN A 33 -10.50 -5.95 10.22
CA ASN A 33 -10.75 -5.37 11.55
C ASN A 33 -10.58 -3.85 11.56
N GLU A 34 -11.02 -3.16 10.51
CA GLU A 34 -10.75 -1.72 10.34
C GLU A 34 -11.23 -0.84 11.51
N THR A 35 -12.39 -1.16 12.09
CA THR A 35 -12.98 -0.42 13.21
C THR A 35 -12.49 -0.86 14.58
N ALA A 36 -11.73 -1.96 14.65
CA ALA A 36 -11.20 -2.46 15.91
C ALA A 36 -10.20 -1.45 16.49
N THR A 37 -10.30 -1.20 17.79
CA THR A 37 -9.36 -0.32 18.50
C THR A 37 -7.95 -0.92 18.42
N ALA A 38 -6.99 -0.09 18.02
CA ALA A 38 -5.59 -0.50 17.93
C ALA A 38 -4.99 -0.59 19.32
N VAL A 39 -4.08 -1.55 19.51
CA VAL A 39 -3.28 -1.65 20.74
C VAL A 39 -2.04 -0.77 20.56
N GLY A 40 -1.92 0.30 21.34
CA GLY A 40 -0.81 1.24 21.27
C GLY A 40 -0.99 2.48 22.16
N ASN A 41 -0.08 3.46 22.02
CA ASN A 41 -0.09 4.68 22.83
C ASN A 41 -1.09 5.74 22.34
N VAL A 42 -1.48 5.68 21.06
CA VAL A 42 -2.41 6.64 20.46
C VAL A 42 -3.79 5.99 20.36
N PRO A 43 -4.87 6.67 20.77
CA PRO A 43 -6.21 6.11 20.73
C PRO A 43 -6.76 6.14 19.30
N VAL A 44 -6.36 5.18 18.47
CA VAL A 44 -6.83 5.02 17.08
C VAL A 44 -7.39 3.62 16.84
N ASN A 45 -8.16 3.45 15.77
CA ASN A 45 -8.53 2.13 15.26
C ASN A 45 -7.51 1.61 14.22
N ALA A 46 -7.69 0.36 13.77
CA ALA A 46 -6.80 -0.25 12.77
C ALA A 46 -6.82 0.47 11.41
N ARG A 47 -7.90 1.18 11.08
CA ARG A 47 -7.99 2.06 9.90
C ARG A 47 -7.13 3.31 10.06
N GLY A 48 -7.00 3.83 11.29
CA GLY A 48 -6.30 5.06 11.66
C GLY A 48 -7.23 6.23 11.99
N ASP A 49 -8.51 5.97 12.24
CA ASP A 49 -9.44 6.98 12.78
C ASP A 49 -9.16 7.17 14.28
N GLU A 50 -9.33 8.41 14.75
CA GLU A 50 -9.15 8.78 16.15
C GLU A 50 -10.36 8.38 16.99
N ILE A 51 -10.09 7.73 18.11
CA ILE A 51 -11.08 7.19 19.05
C ILE A 51 -11.09 8.04 20.31
N GLY A 52 -12.27 8.55 20.63
CA GLY A 52 -12.53 9.34 21.81
C GLY A 52 -12.95 8.54 23.04
N PRO A 53 -13.21 9.26 24.14
CA PRO A 53 -13.86 8.68 25.31
C PRO A 53 -15.16 7.95 24.93
N GLY A 54 -15.34 6.74 25.46
CA GLY A 54 -16.50 5.90 25.14
C GLY A 54 -16.46 5.20 23.79
N GLY A 55 -15.29 5.13 23.13
CA GLY A 55 -15.11 4.33 21.91
C GLY A 55 -15.71 4.95 20.65
N LYS A 56 -16.07 6.24 20.69
CA LYS A 56 -16.65 6.95 19.55
C LYS A 56 -15.55 7.47 18.64
N ILE A 57 -15.79 7.42 17.32
CA ILE A 57 -14.86 8.00 16.35
C ILE A 57 -15.02 9.52 16.39
N ILE A 58 -13.97 10.23 16.82
CA ILE A 58 -13.96 11.70 16.85
C ILE A 58 -13.56 12.25 15.49
N LYS A 59 -12.53 11.66 14.86
CA LYS A 59 -11.95 12.18 13.63
C LYS A 59 -11.56 11.06 12.68
N LYS A 60 -11.83 11.25 11.39
CA LYS A 60 -11.50 10.27 10.36
C LYS A 60 -10.05 10.39 9.94
N ARG A 61 -9.43 9.26 9.58
CA ARG A 61 -8.05 9.23 9.09
C ARG A 61 -7.81 10.24 7.97
N GLU A 62 -8.73 10.34 7.02
CA GLU A 62 -8.59 11.22 5.86
C GLU A 62 -8.52 12.70 6.28
N GLU A 63 -9.31 13.07 7.28
CA GLU A 63 -9.33 14.42 7.83
C GLU A 63 -8.06 14.73 8.60
N ILE A 64 -7.58 13.79 9.43
CA ILE A 64 -6.30 13.91 10.15
C ILE A 64 -5.15 14.15 9.16
N ILE A 65 -5.10 13.35 8.09
CA ILE A 65 -4.07 13.47 7.06
C ILE A 65 -4.18 14.82 6.35
N LYS A 66 -5.38 15.23 5.97
CA LYS A 66 -5.62 16.50 5.29
C LYS A 66 -5.14 17.68 6.15
N GLU A 67 -5.48 17.70 7.43
CA GLU A 67 -5.06 18.74 8.36
C GLU A 67 -3.55 18.76 8.57
N TYR A 68 -2.93 17.59 8.69
CA TYR A 68 -1.48 17.48 8.81
C TYR A 68 -0.77 18.13 7.61
N TYR A 69 -1.19 17.82 6.38
CA TYR A 69 -0.56 18.43 5.20
C TYR A 69 -0.91 19.91 5.01
N ALA A 70 -2.07 20.37 5.49
CA ALA A 70 -2.45 21.78 5.43
C ALA A 70 -1.61 22.64 6.39
N THR A 71 -1.28 22.11 7.57
CA THR A 71 -0.58 22.85 8.63
C THR A 71 0.94 22.70 8.58
N ASN A 72 1.46 21.70 7.86
CA ASN A 72 2.90 21.42 7.78
C ASN A 72 3.45 21.69 6.37
N PRO A 73 3.87 22.92 6.05
CA PRO A 73 4.36 23.29 4.70
C PRO A 73 5.67 22.60 4.31
N LYS A 74 6.41 22.05 5.28
CA LYS A 74 7.63 21.25 5.05
C LYS A 74 7.34 19.75 4.94
N ALA A 75 6.09 19.32 5.08
CA ALA A 75 5.75 17.93 4.92
C ALA A 75 6.06 17.52 3.47
N VAL A 76 6.85 16.45 3.32
CA VAL A 76 7.06 15.83 2.01
C VAL A 76 5.70 15.33 1.57
N ALA A 77 5.09 15.99 0.58
CA ALA A 77 3.88 15.50 -0.05
C ALA A 77 4.15 14.06 -0.45
N ASN A 78 3.26 13.13 -0.06
CA ASN A 78 3.39 11.71 -0.39
C ASN A 78 3.68 11.64 -1.89
N THR A 79 4.92 11.31 -2.23
CA THR A 79 5.42 11.45 -3.59
C THR A 79 4.47 10.64 -4.43
N GLN A 80 3.73 11.31 -5.31
CA GLN A 80 2.91 10.66 -6.32
C GLN A 80 3.75 9.49 -6.83
N ALA A 81 3.20 8.26 -6.79
CA ALA A 81 3.90 7.09 -7.28
C ALA A 81 4.59 7.50 -8.57
N LYS A 82 5.94 7.46 -8.61
CA LYS A 82 6.72 8.10 -9.68
C LYS A 82 6.00 7.78 -11.01
N PRO A 83 5.62 8.80 -11.81
CA PRO A 83 4.82 8.58 -13.00
C PRO A 83 5.47 7.45 -13.78
N GLN A 84 4.74 6.36 -13.96
CA GLN A 84 5.25 5.23 -14.72
C GLN A 84 5.53 5.78 -16.12
N PRO A 85 6.72 5.49 -16.69
CA PRO A 85 7.00 5.95 -18.04
C PRO A 85 5.87 5.50 -18.98
N PRO A 86 5.46 6.34 -19.94
CA PRO A 86 4.37 6.02 -20.86
C PRO A 86 4.65 4.69 -21.58
N ILE A 87 3.57 3.99 -21.93
CA ILE A 87 3.65 2.74 -22.69
C ILE A 87 4.14 3.10 -24.10
N GLU A 88 5.32 2.60 -24.46
CA GLU A 88 5.94 2.84 -25.77
C GLU A 88 5.44 1.82 -26.80
N GLU A 89 5.41 0.54 -26.45
CA GLU A 89 5.08 -0.56 -27.36
C GLU A 89 4.34 -1.68 -26.63
N THR A 90 3.39 -2.34 -27.32
CA THR A 90 2.69 -3.54 -26.84
C THR A 90 2.96 -4.71 -27.77
N LYS A 91 3.33 -5.86 -27.22
CA LYS A 91 3.54 -7.10 -28.00
C LYS A 91 2.87 -8.28 -27.32
N THR A 92 2.12 -9.08 -28.08
CA THR A 92 1.54 -10.34 -27.59
C THR A 92 2.32 -11.51 -28.14
N VAL A 93 2.81 -12.40 -27.26
CA VAL A 93 3.53 -13.63 -27.62
C VAL A 93 3.01 -14.74 -26.71
N ASP A 94 2.62 -15.87 -27.28
CA ASP A 94 2.16 -17.06 -26.53
C ASP A 94 1.07 -16.73 -25.49
N ASN A 95 0.08 -15.92 -25.87
CA ASN A 95 -1.02 -15.44 -25.01
C ASN A 95 -0.61 -14.58 -23.81
N VAL A 96 0.62 -14.06 -23.78
CA VAL A 96 1.09 -13.08 -22.79
C VAL A 96 1.30 -11.73 -23.48
N THR A 97 0.68 -10.68 -22.95
CA THR A 97 0.84 -9.30 -23.43
C THR A 97 1.99 -8.64 -22.68
N TYR A 98 2.90 -7.99 -23.42
CA TYR A 98 4.03 -7.25 -22.88
C TYR A 98 3.89 -5.76 -23.21
N VAL A 99 4.15 -4.88 -22.25
CA VAL A 99 4.23 -3.42 -22.41
C VAL A 99 5.67 -2.93 -22.22
N LYS A 100 6.19 -2.14 -23.15
CA LYS A 100 7.50 -1.49 -23.04
C LYS A 100 7.34 -0.12 -22.38
N ARG A 101 8.15 0.17 -21.36
CA ARG A 101 8.19 1.50 -20.69
C ARG A 101 9.62 1.86 -20.34
N GLY A 102 10.13 2.99 -20.85
CA GLY A 102 11.50 3.43 -20.59
C GLY A 102 12.56 2.44 -21.09
N GLY A 103 12.31 1.80 -22.25
CA GLY A 103 13.23 0.81 -22.83
C GLY A 103 13.22 -0.59 -22.20
N ILE A 104 12.42 -0.83 -21.15
CA ILE A 104 12.29 -2.13 -20.47
C ILE A 104 10.92 -2.74 -20.78
N TRP A 105 10.87 -4.04 -21.08
CA TRP A 105 9.63 -4.79 -21.29
C TRP A 105 9.07 -5.30 -19.95
N TYR A 106 7.77 -5.09 -19.74
CA TYR A 106 6.99 -5.59 -18.61
C TYR A 106 5.88 -6.49 -19.12
N GLU A 107 5.46 -7.48 -18.34
CA GLU A 107 4.20 -8.19 -18.58
C GLU A 107 3.03 -7.27 -18.21
N ALA A 108 2.02 -7.22 -19.07
CA ALA A 108 0.85 -6.36 -18.94
C ALA A 108 -0.29 -7.06 -18.17
#